data_AF-A0A1D1VNQ5-F1
#
_entry.id   AF-A0A1D1VNQ5-F1
#
_cell.length_a   1.000
_cell.length_b   1.000
_cell.length_c   1.000
_cell.angle_alpha   90.00
_cell.angle_beta   90.00
_cell.angle_gamma   90.00
#
_symmetry.space_group_name_H-M   'P 1'
#
loop_
_entity.id
_entity.type
_entity.pdbx_description
1 polymer ?
#
loop_
_entity_poly.entity_id
_entity_poly.type
_entity_poly.pdbx_seq_one_letter_code
_entity_poly.pdbx_strand_id
1 'polypeptide(L)'
;MEKPVRKYNGNHTGLLDALAAIESGATTTNRASKHFGIPQKTLSNKINGVHTKKVGRPRTFTDEEEKEICDILLCCAKVGAPLNKRKLMEIVRTIALHKGIDEGKFGSRWHRDLLGRHKEVSLRTLCAVSMKKSREWTRDRCEGWIKLLQEYADDGYLSNPDGIWNLDESGFKLAEMYDKG
;
A
#
# COMPACT_ATOMS: atom_id res chain seq x y z
N MET A 1 46.78 -16.97 -14.23
CA MET A 1 45.49 -16.80 -14.93
C MET A 1 44.41 -16.56 -13.89
N GLU A 2 44.01 -15.31 -13.67
CA GLU A 2 42.84 -15.01 -12.83
C GLU A 2 41.58 -15.51 -13.54
N LYS A 3 40.81 -16.36 -12.87
CA LYS A 3 39.50 -16.77 -13.38
C LYS A 3 38.56 -15.56 -13.25
N PRO A 4 37.90 -15.11 -14.32
CA PRO A 4 37.01 -13.96 -14.23
C PRO A 4 35.88 -14.25 -13.24
N VAL A 5 35.76 -13.40 -12.23
CA VAL A 5 34.66 -13.45 -11.25
C VAL A 5 33.36 -13.18 -11.99
N ARG A 6 32.51 -14.20 -12.11
CA ARG A 6 31.20 -14.08 -12.78
C ARG A 6 30.29 -13.20 -11.92
N LYS A 7 30.00 -11.98 -12.40
CA LYS A 7 28.98 -11.11 -11.80
C LYS A 7 27.60 -11.81 -11.88
N TYR A 8 27.00 -12.08 -10.74
CA TYR A 8 25.68 -12.69 -10.65
C TYR A 8 24.62 -11.62 -10.90
N ASN A 9 24.00 -11.63 -12.08
CA ASN A 9 22.86 -10.79 -12.40
C ASN A 9 21.59 -11.65 -12.32
N GLY A 10 20.86 -11.55 -11.21
CA GLY A 10 19.72 -12.43 -10.89
C GLY A 10 18.50 -12.30 -11.82
N ASN A 11 18.48 -11.30 -12.70
CA ASN A 11 17.46 -11.12 -13.74
C ASN A 11 18.05 -11.48 -15.10
N HIS A 12 18.06 -12.77 -15.43
CA HIS A 12 18.36 -13.23 -16.79
C HIS A 12 17.14 -12.97 -17.68
N THR A 13 17.15 -11.88 -18.44
CA THR A 13 16.21 -11.66 -19.54
C THR A 13 16.36 -12.81 -20.54
N GLY A 14 15.35 -13.66 -20.69
CA GLY A 14 15.40 -14.87 -21.54
C GLY A 14 15.54 -16.20 -20.79
N LEU A 15 15.47 -16.24 -19.45
CA LEU A 15 15.49 -17.49 -18.69
C LEU A 15 14.31 -18.42 -19.02
N LEU A 16 13.11 -17.85 -19.17
CA LEU A 16 11.91 -18.63 -19.50
C LEU A 16 12.01 -19.25 -20.90
N ASP A 17 12.44 -18.46 -21.88
CA ASP A 17 12.64 -18.92 -23.26
C ASP A 17 13.73 -20.01 -23.35
N ALA A 18 14.82 -19.84 -22.59
CA ALA A 18 15.89 -20.83 -22.50
C ALA A 18 15.40 -22.15 -21.89
N LEU A 19 14.54 -22.10 -20.87
CA LEU A 19 13.95 -23.30 -20.25
C LEU A 19 12.99 -23.99 -21.21
N ALA A 20 12.11 -23.25 -21.88
CA ALA A 20 11.18 -23.79 -22.88
C ALA A 20 11.90 -24.45 -24.06
N ALA A 21 13.01 -23.87 -24.54
CA ALA A 21 13.82 -24.45 -25.62
C ALA A 21 14.57 -25.74 -25.22
N ILE A 22 14.83 -25.93 -23.92
CA ILE A 22 15.44 -27.16 -23.41
C ILE A 22 14.36 -28.23 -23.18
N GLU A 23 13.22 -27.85 -22.62
CA GLU A 23 12.10 -28.75 -22.32
C GLU A 23 11.44 -29.31 -23.60
N SER A 24 11.37 -28.50 -24.66
CA SER A 24 10.93 -28.93 -26.00
C SER A 24 11.96 -29.77 -26.76
N GLY A 25 13.16 -30.00 -26.20
CA GLY A 25 14.25 -30.74 -26.86
C GLY A 25 14.93 -29.99 -28.02
N ALA A 26 14.54 -28.74 -28.31
CA ALA A 26 15.09 -27.94 -29.41
C ALA A 26 16.58 -27.60 -29.22
N THR A 27 17.04 -27.47 -27.97
CA THR A 27 18.44 -27.16 -27.64
C THR A 27 18.94 -27.91 -26.41
N THR A 28 20.25 -28.15 -26.32
CA THR A 28 20.88 -28.69 -25.11
C THR A 28 21.21 -27.56 -24.12
N THR A 29 21.33 -27.89 -22.83
CA THR A 29 21.64 -26.93 -21.76
C THR A 29 22.91 -26.12 -22.04
N ASN A 30 23.91 -26.72 -22.70
CA ASN A 30 25.15 -26.05 -23.08
C ASN A 30 24.95 -25.05 -24.25
N ARG A 31 24.15 -25.43 -25.26
CA ARG A 31 23.80 -24.52 -26.37
C ARG A 31 22.95 -23.35 -25.87
N ALA A 32 21.95 -23.62 -25.03
CA ALA A 32 21.14 -22.59 -24.39
C ALA A 32 21.98 -21.66 -23.51
N SER A 33 22.94 -22.20 -22.76
CA SER A 33 23.85 -21.40 -21.92
C SER A 33 24.64 -20.36 -22.75
N LYS A 34 25.18 -20.78 -23.91
CA LYS A 34 25.91 -19.89 -24.80
C LYS A 34 25.00 -18.88 -25.51
N HIS A 35 23.82 -19.32 -25.95
CA HIS A 35 22.88 -18.49 -26.69
C HIS A 35 22.27 -17.38 -25.83
N PHE A 36 21.85 -17.72 -24.61
CA PHE A 36 21.17 -16.78 -23.70
C PHE A 36 22.11 -16.13 -22.67
N GLY A 37 23.40 -16.49 -22.66
CA GLY A 37 24.37 -15.97 -21.69
C GLY A 37 24.10 -16.39 -20.24
N ILE A 38 23.27 -17.41 -20.02
CA ILE A 38 22.88 -17.90 -18.69
C ILE A 38 23.83 -19.04 -18.29
N PRO A 39 24.42 -19.04 -17.09
CA PRO A 39 25.27 -20.14 -16.66
C PRO A 39 24.53 -21.49 -16.73
N GLN A 40 25.17 -22.51 -17.31
CA GLN A 40 24.60 -23.87 -17.42
C GLN A 40 24.09 -24.41 -16.07
N LYS A 41 24.80 -24.10 -14.98
CA LYS A 41 24.40 -24.51 -13.62
C LYS A 41 23.09 -23.86 -13.16
N THR A 42 22.81 -22.63 -13.58
CA THR A 42 21.53 -21.95 -13.31
C THR A 42 20.39 -22.65 -14.06
N LEU A 43 20.59 -22.98 -15.33
CA LEU A 43 19.60 -23.70 -16.14
C LEU A 43 19.33 -25.09 -15.55
N SER A 44 20.38 -25.85 -15.22
CA SER A 44 20.27 -27.17 -14.60
C SER A 44 19.59 -27.10 -13.23
N ASN A 45 19.90 -26.10 -12.39
CA ASN A 45 19.22 -25.90 -11.11
C ASN A 45 17.72 -25.64 -11.32
N LYS A 46 17.34 -24.84 -12.31
CA LYS A 46 15.92 -24.56 -12.60
C LYS A 46 15.16 -25.77 -13.14
N ILE A 47 15.78 -26.55 -14.03
CA ILE A 47 15.22 -27.82 -14.54
C ILE A 47 15.03 -28.82 -13.39
N ASN A 48 16.01 -28.90 -12.48
CA ASN A 48 15.96 -29.80 -11.33
C ASN A 48 15.11 -29.26 -10.15
N GLY A 49 14.39 -28.15 -10.33
CA GLY A 49 13.54 -27.56 -9.27
C GLY A 49 14.30 -27.00 -8.06
N VAL A 50 15.60 -26.73 -8.20
CA VAL A 50 16.45 -26.20 -7.14
C VAL A 50 16.30 -24.68 -7.07
N HIS A 51 16.14 -24.13 -5.85
CA HIS A 51 15.94 -22.70 -5.60
C HIS A 51 14.73 -22.10 -6.37
N THR A 52 13.57 -22.75 -6.26
CA THR A 52 12.28 -22.27 -6.80
C THR A 52 11.70 -21.11 -6.01
N LYS A 53 12.03 -21.00 -4.72
CA LYS A 53 11.56 -19.91 -3.86
C LYS A 53 12.05 -18.55 -4.35
N LYS A 54 11.22 -17.53 -4.16
CA LYS A 54 11.57 -16.14 -4.43
C LYS A 54 12.85 -15.78 -3.66
N VAL A 55 13.77 -15.10 -4.34
CA VAL A 55 15.02 -14.64 -3.73
C VAL A 55 14.72 -13.61 -2.65
N GLY A 56 15.35 -13.77 -1.49
CA GLY A 56 15.22 -12.88 -0.34
C GLY A 56 14.55 -13.53 0.87
N ARG A 57 14.39 -12.75 1.93
CA ARG A 57 13.72 -13.20 3.16
C ARG A 57 12.24 -13.45 2.85
N PRO A 58 11.68 -14.60 3.24
CA PRO A 58 10.25 -14.84 3.11
C PRO A 58 9.44 -13.81 3.92
N ARG A 59 8.22 -13.56 3.48
CA ARG A 59 7.27 -12.70 4.20
C ARG A 59 6.88 -13.34 5.53
N THR A 60 6.50 -12.52 6.51
CA THR A 60 6.03 -13.01 7.81
C THR A 60 4.62 -13.61 7.69
N PHE A 61 3.76 -12.99 6.88
CA PHE A 61 2.46 -13.51 6.48
C PHE A 61 2.49 -13.96 5.02
N THR A 62 1.60 -14.86 4.64
CA THR A 62 1.46 -15.30 3.24
C THR A 62 0.90 -14.18 2.36
N ASP A 63 0.94 -14.35 1.05
CA ASP A 63 0.40 -13.36 0.11
C ASP A 63 -1.13 -13.23 0.28
N GLU A 64 -1.78 -14.37 0.52
CA GLU A 64 -3.21 -14.48 0.77
C GLU A 64 -3.61 -13.76 2.07
N GLU A 65 -2.85 -13.95 3.15
CA GLU A 65 -3.10 -13.30 4.43
C GLU A 65 -2.91 -11.78 4.36
N GLU A 66 -1.86 -11.31 3.68
CA GLU A 66 -1.66 -9.88 3.46
C GLU A 66 -2.80 -9.29 2.62
N LYS A 67 -3.33 -10.04 1.66
CA LYS A 67 -4.47 -9.65 0.84
C LYS A 67 -5.76 -9.55 1.65
N GLU A 68 -6.06 -10.53 2.51
CA GLU A 68 -7.23 -10.47 3.41
C GLU A 68 -7.17 -9.26 4.34
N ILE A 69 -5.98 -8.95 4.88
CA ILE A 69 -5.76 -7.74 5.69
C ILE A 69 -6.06 -6.48 4.87
N CYS A 70 -5.62 -6.43 3.62
CA CYS A 70 -5.90 -5.31 2.72
C CYS A 70 -7.39 -5.19 2.37
N ASP A 71 -8.08 -6.30 2.15
CA ASP A 71 -9.52 -6.32 1.88
C ASP A 71 -10.32 -5.79 3.07
N ILE A 72 -9.93 -6.15 4.31
CA ILE A 72 -10.52 -5.59 5.54
C ILE A 72 -10.29 -4.07 5.59
N LEU A 73 -9.07 -3.60 5.30
CA LEU A 73 -8.76 -2.17 5.30
C LEU A 73 -9.60 -1.40 4.27
N LEU A 74 -9.75 -1.95 3.07
CA LEU A 74 -10.56 -1.37 2.00
C LEU A 74 -12.05 -1.38 2.36
N CYS A 75 -12.55 -2.45 2.99
CA CYS A 75 -13.92 -2.55 3.47
C CYS A 75 -14.21 -1.47 4.53
N CYS A 76 -13.34 -1.35 5.55
CA CYS A 76 -13.45 -0.30 6.57
C CYS A 76 -13.42 1.11 5.96
N ALA A 77 -12.59 1.33 4.94
CA ALA A 77 -12.55 2.61 4.22
C ALA A 77 -13.85 2.88 3.45
N LYS A 78 -14.44 1.88 2.78
CA LYS A 78 -15.72 2.00 2.06
C LYS A 78 -16.89 2.33 2.98
N VAL A 79 -16.88 1.79 4.20
CA VAL A 79 -17.90 2.05 5.23
C VAL A 79 -17.72 3.45 5.86
N GLY A 80 -16.64 4.17 5.54
CA GLY A 80 -16.35 5.49 6.10
C GLY A 80 -15.64 5.45 7.46
N ALA A 81 -15.14 4.30 7.87
CA ALA A 81 -14.39 4.10 9.12
C ALA A 81 -12.98 3.56 8.84
N PRO A 82 -12.12 4.28 8.09
CA PRO A 82 -10.78 3.81 7.75
C PRO A 82 -9.94 3.56 9.01
N LEU A 83 -9.22 2.44 9.03
CA LEU A 83 -8.37 2.09 10.16
C LEU A 83 -7.06 2.87 10.11
N ASN A 84 -6.67 3.41 11.26
CA ASN A 84 -5.35 4.01 11.40
C ASN A 84 -4.28 2.93 11.63
N LYS A 85 -3.01 3.31 11.41
CA LYS A 85 -1.85 2.43 11.60
C LYS A 85 -1.87 1.72 12.96
N ARG A 86 -2.18 2.43 14.04
CA ARG A 86 -2.17 1.84 15.40
C ARG A 86 -3.16 0.68 15.50
N LYS A 87 -4.41 0.88 15.06
CA LYS A 87 -5.46 -0.14 15.11
C LYS A 87 -5.15 -1.32 14.21
N LEU A 88 -4.62 -1.06 13.01
CA LEU A 88 -4.13 -2.12 12.12
C LEU A 88 -3.04 -2.96 12.80
N MET A 89 -2.05 -2.31 13.45
CA MET A 89 -0.99 -3.04 14.15
C MET A 89 -1.52 -3.86 15.34
N GLU A 90 -2.53 -3.37 16.08
CA GLU A 90 -3.20 -4.14 17.13
C GLU A 90 -3.81 -5.43 16.55
N ILE A 91 -4.60 -5.33 15.49
CA ILE A 91 -5.26 -6.47 14.83
C ILE A 91 -4.22 -7.47 14.33
N VAL A 92 -3.20 -6.98 13.63
CA VAL A 92 -2.14 -7.82 13.04
C VAL A 92 -1.34 -8.56 14.11
N ARG A 93 -1.05 -7.92 15.25
CA ARG A 93 -0.37 -8.58 16.38
C ARG A 93 -1.27 -9.63 17.02
N THR A 94 -2.56 -9.36 17.17
CA THR A 94 -3.51 -10.37 17.64
C THR A 94 -3.53 -11.58 16.71
N ILE A 95 -3.59 -11.38 15.39
CA ILE A 95 -3.52 -12.48 14.41
C ILE A 95 -2.19 -13.24 14.54
N ALA A 96 -1.07 -12.51 14.67
CA ALA A 96 0.25 -13.11 14.83
C ALA A 96 0.34 -14.01 16.06
N LEU A 97 -0.18 -13.54 17.20
CA LEU A 97 -0.21 -14.28 18.46
C LEU A 97 -0.96 -15.61 18.32
N HIS A 98 -2.14 -15.60 17.69
CA HIS A 98 -2.93 -16.82 17.44
C HIS A 98 -2.22 -17.82 16.53
N LYS A 99 -1.32 -17.35 15.65
CA LYS A 99 -0.53 -18.18 14.73
C LYS A 99 0.83 -18.58 15.31
N GLY A 100 1.14 -18.21 16.56
CA GLY A 100 2.44 -18.47 17.19
C GLY A 100 3.59 -17.70 16.57
N ILE A 101 3.31 -16.58 15.91
CA ILE A 101 4.32 -15.70 15.31
C ILE A 101 4.68 -14.60 16.29
N ASP A 102 5.98 -14.39 16.51
CA ASP A 102 6.50 -13.28 17.32
C ASP A 102 5.95 -11.92 16.86
N GLU A 103 5.21 -11.26 17.75
CA GLU A 103 4.62 -9.93 17.56
C GLU A 103 5.68 -8.85 17.27
N GLY A 104 6.91 -9.03 17.75
CA GLY A 104 8.03 -8.11 17.54
C GLY A 104 8.39 -7.92 16.06
N LYS A 105 7.98 -8.85 15.19
CA LYS A 105 8.14 -8.74 13.73
C LYS A 105 7.20 -7.70 13.11
N PHE A 106 6.12 -7.35 13.79
CA PHE A 106 5.10 -6.42 13.32
C PHE A 106 5.34 -5.03 13.91
N GLY A 107 6.18 -4.28 13.21
CA GLY A 107 6.49 -2.88 13.50
C GLY A 107 6.31 -1.95 12.30
N SER A 108 6.81 -0.72 12.43
CA SER A 108 6.72 0.31 11.38
C SER A 108 7.30 -0.14 10.03
N ARG A 109 8.36 -0.96 10.05
CA ARG A 109 8.97 -1.51 8.83
C ARG A 109 8.00 -2.45 8.11
N TRP A 110 7.40 -3.41 8.82
CA TRP A 110 6.43 -4.33 8.23
C TRP A 110 5.26 -3.59 7.60
N HIS A 111 4.70 -2.61 8.30
CA HIS A 111 3.61 -1.77 7.78
C HIS A 111 3.98 -1.04 6.48
N ARG A 112 5.17 -0.42 6.44
CA ARG A 112 5.66 0.23 5.22
C ARG A 112 5.82 -0.76 4.08
N ASP A 113 6.37 -1.94 4.36
CA ASP A 113 6.62 -2.94 3.33
C ASP A 113 5.29 -3.53 2.82
N LEU A 114 4.27 -3.68 3.68
CA LEU A 114 2.90 -4.07 3.29
C LEU A 114 2.31 -3.08 2.27
N LEU A 115 2.29 -1.79 2.60
CA LEU A 115 1.84 -0.73 1.68
C LEU A 115 2.74 -0.60 0.43
N GLY A 116 4.00 -1.02 0.55
CA GLY A 116 4.92 -1.12 -0.57
C GLY A 116 4.46 -2.16 -1.60
N ARG A 117 3.95 -3.31 -1.12
CA ARG A 117 3.46 -4.43 -1.93
C ARG A 117 2.03 -4.23 -2.43
N HIS A 118 1.16 -3.67 -1.59
CA HIS A 118 -0.27 -3.49 -1.85
C HIS A 118 -0.57 -2.01 -2.14
N LYS A 119 -0.45 -1.61 -3.41
CA LYS A 119 -0.63 -0.22 -3.85
C LYS A 119 -2.10 0.23 -3.85
N GLU A 120 -3.02 -0.72 -3.80
CA GLU A 120 -4.45 -0.51 -3.58
C GLU A 120 -4.76 0.12 -2.22
N VAL A 121 -3.89 -0.09 -1.22
CA VAL A 121 -4.00 0.54 0.10
C VAL A 121 -3.02 1.71 0.18
N SER A 122 -3.54 2.92 0.30
CA SER A 122 -2.76 4.14 0.48
C SER A 122 -3.12 4.85 1.77
N LEU A 123 -2.12 5.40 2.46
CA LEU A 123 -2.38 6.34 3.55
C LEU A 123 -3.00 7.62 2.98
N ARG A 124 -4.14 8.03 3.52
CA ARG A 124 -4.74 9.32 3.24
C ARG A 124 -4.86 10.10 4.54
N THR A 125 -4.46 11.36 4.48
CA THR A 125 -4.81 12.33 5.52
C THR A 125 -6.28 12.64 5.33
N LEU A 126 -7.12 12.21 6.27
CA LEU A 126 -8.50 12.66 6.31
C LEU A 126 -8.49 14.18 6.45
N CYS A 127 -9.40 14.86 5.74
CA CYS A 127 -9.50 16.31 5.70
C CYS A 127 -9.27 16.90 7.10
N ALA A 128 -8.46 17.96 7.19
CA ALA A 128 -8.07 18.60 8.45
C ALA A 128 -9.24 19.40 9.07
N VAL A 129 -10.38 18.74 9.26
CA VAL A 129 -11.40 19.21 10.19
C VAL A 129 -10.74 19.14 11.56
N SER A 130 -10.70 20.26 12.28
CA SER A 130 -10.07 20.26 13.59
C SER A 130 -10.73 19.19 14.46
N MET A 131 -9.94 18.44 15.24
CA MET A 131 -10.49 17.40 16.15
C MET A 131 -11.55 17.99 17.10
N LYS A 132 -11.44 19.29 17.40
CA LYS A 132 -12.45 20.05 18.15
C LYS A 132 -13.77 20.14 17.36
N LYS A 133 -13.74 20.59 16.09
CA LYS A 133 -14.93 20.64 15.22
C LYS A 133 -15.57 19.25 15.04
N SER A 134 -14.77 18.19 14.90
CA SER A 134 -15.28 16.82 14.80
C SER A 134 -15.99 16.37 16.08
N ARG A 135 -15.47 16.69 17.27
CA ARG A 135 -16.10 16.33 18.56
C ARG A 135 -17.34 17.15 18.87
N GLU A 136 -17.37 18.38 18.40
CA GLU A 136 -18.53 19.26 18.54
C GLU A 136 -19.70 18.88 17.62
N TRP A 137 -19.45 18.02 16.63
CA TRP A 137 -20.48 17.52 15.73
C TRP A 137 -21.27 16.39 16.39
N THR A 138 -22.31 16.75 17.15
CA THR A 138 -23.26 15.81 17.77
C THR A 138 -24.46 15.55 16.86
N ARG A 139 -25.26 14.52 17.17
CA ARG A 139 -26.53 14.26 16.50
C ARG A 139 -27.44 15.48 16.53
N ASP A 140 -27.65 16.08 17.71
CA ASP A 140 -28.53 17.23 17.87
C ASP A 140 -28.05 18.44 17.05
N ARG A 141 -26.73 18.69 16.99
CA ARG A 141 -26.18 19.75 16.13
C ARG A 141 -26.38 19.43 14.65
N CYS A 142 -26.20 18.18 14.24
CA CYS A 142 -26.41 17.76 12.86
C CYS A 142 -27.89 17.89 12.46
N GLU A 143 -28.81 17.43 13.30
CA GLU A 143 -30.25 17.52 13.06
C GLU A 143 -30.72 18.99 13.04
N GLY A 144 -30.23 19.81 13.98
CA GLY A 144 -30.49 21.25 13.98
C GLY A 144 -29.95 21.96 12.74
N TRP A 145 -28.75 21.59 12.28
CA TRP A 145 -28.17 22.12 11.05
C TRP A 145 -28.97 21.73 9.80
N ILE A 146 -29.39 20.46 9.71
CA ILE A 146 -30.24 19.97 8.61
C ILE A 146 -31.58 20.71 8.60
N LYS A 147 -32.20 20.91 9.77
CA LYS A 147 -33.46 21.65 9.90
C LYS A 147 -33.31 23.08 9.40
N LEU A 148 -32.25 23.77 9.82
CA LEU A 148 -31.96 25.14 9.38
C LEU A 148 -31.76 25.22 7.86
N LEU A 149 -31.02 24.27 7.28
CA LEU A 149 -30.85 24.20 5.83
C LEU A 149 -32.17 23.98 5.09
N GLN A 150 -33.05 23.14 5.64
CA GLN A 150 -34.36 22.88 5.05
C GLN A 150 -35.24 24.14 5.10
N GLU A 151 -35.25 24.87 6.23
CA GLU A 151 -35.99 26.14 6.37
C GLU A 151 -35.54 27.16 5.31
N TYR A 152 -34.23 27.36 5.13
CA TYR A 152 -33.72 28.25 4.07
C TYR A 152 -33.99 27.76 2.65
N ALA A 153 -34.08 26.44 2.44
CA ALA A 153 -34.46 25.87 1.16
C ALA A 153 -35.93 26.17 0.86
N ASP A 154 -36.82 25.95 1.84
CA ASP A 154 -38.25 26.15 1.72
C ASP A 154 -38.60 27.64 1.52
N ASP A 155 -37.85 28.53 2.17
CA ASP A 155 -37.96 29.99 1.99
C ASP A 155 -37.36 30.49 0.66
N GLY A 156 -36.75 29.61 -0.14
CA GLY A 156 -36.22 29.93 -1.47
C GLY A 156 -34.84 30.60 -1.48
N TYR A 157 -34.19 30.78 -0.33
CA TYR A 157 -32.86 31.40 -0.24
C TYR A 157 -31.76 30.57 -0.91
N LEU A 158 -31.92 29.24 -0.97
CA LEU A 158 -30.93 28.36 -1.61
C LEU A 158 -31.13 28.21 -3.13
N SER A 159 -32.20 28.79 -3.69
CA SER A 159 -32.56 28.62 -5.11
C SER A 159 -31.78 29.55 -6.04
N ASN A 160 -31.30 30.69 -5.54
CA ASN A 160 -30.53 31.66 -6.31
C ASN A 160 -29.14 31.88 -5.69
N PRO A 161 -28.08 31.24 -6.23
CA PRO A 161 -26.72 31.41 -5.74
C PRO A 161 -26.22 32.87 -5.78
N ASP A 162 -26.69 33.68 -6.75
CA ASP A 162 -26.25 35.06 -6.92
C ASP A 162 -26.71 35.99 -5.78
N GLY A 163 -27.71 35.55 -4.99
CA GLY A 163 -28.18 36.25 -3.79
C GLY A 163 -27.40 35.92 -2.52
N ILE A 164 -26.50 34.93 -2.56
CA ILE A 164 -25.80 34.43 -1.38
C ILE A 164 -24.41 35.07 -1.30
N TRP A 165 -24.26 36.00 -0.36
CA TRP A 165 -23.00 36.70 -0.12
C TRP A 165 -22.28 36.07 1.08
N ASN A 166 -21.06 35.58 0.86
CA ASN A 166 -20.20 35.17 1.97
C ASN A 166 -19.52 36.41 2.58
N LEU A 167 -19.75 36.65 3.87
CA LEU A 167 -19.18 37.77 4.64
C LEU A 167 -18.12 37.30 5.65
N ASP A 168 -17.66 36.05 5.56
CA ASP A 168 -16.67 35.49 6.48
C ASP A 168 -15.28 36.13 6.29
N GLU A 169 -14.60 36.40 7.40
CA GLU A 169 -13.28 37.05 7.39
C GLU A 169 -12.20 36.04 6.98
N SER A 170 -11.51 36.33 5.88
CA SER A 170 -10.34 35.55 5.47
C SER A 170 -9.06 36.19 5.99
N GLY A 171 -8.38 35.50 6.92
CA GLY A 171 -7.08 35.93 7.43
C GLY A 171 -5.96 35.65 6.43
N PHE A 172 -5.49 36.69 5.74
CA PHE A 172 -4.32 36.60 4.85
C PHE A 172 -3.04 36.96 5.61
N LYS A 173 -2.03 36.09 5.57
CA LYS A 173 -0.68 36.44 6.02
C LYS A 173 0.03 37.20 4.90
N LEU A 174 0.22 38.51 5.08
CA LEU A 174 0.79 39.40 4.06
C LEU A 174 2.33 39.49 4.09
N ALA A 175 3.01 38.80 5.01
CA ALA A 175 4.46 38.80 5.10
C ALA A 175 5.02 37.40 5.37
N GLU A 176 6.04 37.00 4.60
CA GLU A 176 6.93 35.89 4.96
C GLU A 176 7.83 36.35 6.11
N MET A 177 7.60 35.81 7.30
CA MET A 177 8.59 35.89 8.36
C MET A 177 9.68 34.87 8.03
N TYR A 178 10.85 35.34 7.60
CA TYR A 178 12.05 34.53 7.58
C TYR A 178 12.38 34.13 9.02
N ASP A 179 12.26 32.84 9.32
CA ASP A 179 12.75 32.30 10.57
C ASP A 179 14.29 32.35 10.54
N LYS A 180 14.89 33.17 11.40
CA LYS A 180 16.33 33.12 11.67
C LYS A 180 16.53 32.10 12.79
N GLY A 181 16.85 30.86 12.45
CA GLY A 181 17.24 29.83 13.43
C GLY A 181 17.35 28.44 12.87
#